data_AF-A0A6G6K2F0-F1
#
_entry.id   AF-A0A6G6K2F0-F1
#
_cell.length_a   1.000
_cell.length_b   1.000
_cell.length_c   1.000
_cell.angle_alpha   90.00
_cell.angle_beta   90.00
_cell.angle_gamma   90.00
#
_symmetry.space_group_name_H-M   'P 1'
#
loop_
_entity.id
_entity.type
_entity.pdbx_description
1 polymer ?
#
loop_
_entity_poly.entity_id
_entity_poly.type
_entity_poly.pdbx_seq_one_letter_code
_entity_poly.pdbx_strand_id
1 'polypeptide(L)'
;MGLFLQLGAFLAPESDVSRAVSALRDTYPKSLTEVQFHVSSPERTIMMMDGDAEDPGEAVEAISATIQCPAFYFHIHDDDLWMYIFYRSGVETDCFNSLPEYWGEVSEQERHKWRGNAKAICSAWPGVQEKDIERYLVDHGAEDFDGESKAYASDEFEAWDCWQLVDFMAKLDFKYPDSLG
;
A
#
# COMPACT_ATOMS: atom_id res chain seq x y z
N MET A 1 -12.68 1.50 -18.23
CA MET A 1 -12.58 0.34 -17.32
C MET A 1 -11.50 0.78 -16.36
N GLY A 2 -11.88 1.07 -15.12
CA GLY A 2 -10.97 1.60 -14.13
C GLY A 2 -9.85 0.64 -13.79
N LEU A 3 -8.68 1.18 -13.43
CA LEU A 3 -7.63 0.41 -12.81
C LEU A 3 -8.00 0.04 -11.36
N PHE A 4 -7.99 -1.24 -11.06
CA PHE A 4 -8.12 -1.77 -9.70
C PHE A 4 -6.89 -2.61 -9.40
N LEU A 5 -6.02 -2.10 -8.53
CA LEU A 5 -4.79 -2.76 -8.15
C LEU A 5 -4.82 -3.02 -6.65
N GLN A 6 -4.65 -4.28 -6.24
CA GLN A 6 -4.65 -4.68 -4.84
C GLN A 6 -3.38 -5.46 -4.51
N LEU A 7 -2.57 -4.94 -3.57
CA LEU A 7 -1.26 -5.53 -3.24
C LEU A 7 -1.06 -5.67 -1.74
N GLY A 8 -0.51 -6.80 -1.31
CA GLY A 8 0.15 -6.94 -0.02
C GLY A 8 1.66 -6.84 -0.19
N ALA A 9 2.35 -6.01 0.59
CA ALA A 9 3.80 -5.86 0.53
C ALA A 9 4.43 -6.13 1.91
N PHE A 10 5.25 -7.17 2.01
CA PHE A 10 5.70 -7.75 3.29
C PHE A 10 7.21 -7.65 3.46
N LEU A 11 7.66 -7.31 4.67
CA LEU A 11 9.06 -7.54 5.11
C LEU A 11 9.28 -9.00 5.50
N ALA A 12 9.07 -9.90 4.54
CA ALA A 12 9.30 -11.32 4.74
C ALA A 12 9.68 -12.01 3.42
N PRO A 13 10.41 -13.14 3.50
CA PRO A 13 10.64 -14.01 2.35
C PRO A 13 9.33 -14.59 1.81
N GLU A 14 9.29 -14.84 0.50
CA GLU A 14 8.10 -15.40 -0.18
C GLU A 14 7.63 -16.70 0.47
N SER A 15 8.57 -17.55 0.90
CA SER A 15 8.25 -18.83 1.53
C SER A 15 7.43 -18.72 2.81
N ASP A 16 7.56 -17.60 3.55
CA ASP A 16 6.80 -17.36 4.77
C ASP A 16 5.43 -16.77 4.44
N VAL A 17 5.38 -15.79 3.51
CA VAL A 17 4.14 -15.19 3.02
C VAL A 17 3.24 -16.26 2.37
N SER A 18 3.80 -17.08 1.46
CA SER A 18 3.08 -18.15 0.75
C SER A 18 2.52 -19.22 1.70
N ARG A 19 3.25 -19.52 2.79
CA ARG A 19 2.79 -20.45 3.84
C ARG A 19 1.62 -19.87 4.63
N ALA A 20 1.69 -18.59 5.00
CA ALA A 20 0.60 -17.90 5.68
C ALA A 20 -0.65 -17.78 4.79
N VAL A 21 -0.47 -17.43 3.51
CA VAL A 21 -1.55 -17.41 2.51
C VAL A 21 -2.22 -18.78 2.44
N SER A 22 -1.44 -19.86 2.36
CA SER A 22 -1.99 -21.22 2.31
C SER A 22 -2.78 -21.58 3.57
N ALA A 23 -2.34 -21.12 4.74
CA ALA A 23 -3.03 -21.35 6.01
C ALA A 23 -4.32 -20.52 6.17
N LEU A 24 -4.38 -19.34 5.55
CA LEU A 24 -5.49 -18.39 5.66
C LEU A 24 -6.47 -18.44 4.48
N ARG A 25 -6.17 -19.25 3.45
CA ARG A 25 -6.95 -19.30 2.20
C ARG A 25 -8.43 -19.61 2.43
N ASP A 26 -8.75 -20.51 3.36
CA ASP A 26 -10.14 -20.86 3.66
C ASP A 26 -10.87 -19.75 4.44
N THR A 27 -10.14 -18.89 5.15
CA THR A 27 -10.69 -17.73 5.86
C THR A 27 -10.95 -16.57 4.91
N TYR A 28 -10.07 -16.35 3.93
CA TYR A 28 -10.17 -15.26 2.96
C TYR A 28 -10.16 -15.78 1.51
N PRO A 29 -11.14 -16.62 1.11
CA PRO A 29 -11.09 -17.30 -0.19
C PRO A 29 -11.16 -16.33 -1.37
N LYS A 30 -11.83 -15.18 -1.23
CA LYS A 30 -11.92 -14.19 -2.32
C LYS A 30 -10.68 -13.31 -2.48
N SER A 31 -9.88 -13.17 -1.42
CA SER A 31 -8.60 -12.43 -1.47
C SER A 31 -7.39 -13.32 -1.74
N LEU A 32 -7.42 -14.60 -1.32
CA LEU A 32 -6.23 -15.46 -1.26
C LEU A 32 -6.25 -16.68 -2.22
N THR A 33 -7.23 -16.76 -3.13
CA THR A 33 -7.32 -17.88 -4.08
C THR A 33 -6.36 -17.73 -5.26
N GLU A 34 -6.36 -16.59 -5.95
CA GLU A 34 -5.56 -16.36 -7.17
C GLU A 34 -4.49 -15.29 -6.94
N VAL A 35 -3.63 -15.50 -5.95
CA VAL A 35 -2.54 -14.57 -5.66
C VAL A 35 -1.30 -14.87 -6.50
N GLN A 36 -0.60 -13.81 -6.89
CA GLN A 36 0.70 -13.89 -7.53
C GLN A 36 1.77 -13.29 -6.63
N PHE A 37 2.94 -13.92 -6.54
CA PHE A 37 4.05 -13.42 -5.74
C PHE A 37 5.12 -12.81 -6.63
N HIS A 38 5.69 -11.70 -6.18
CA HIS A 38 6.87 -11.08 -6.74
C HIS A 38 7.90 -10.82 -5.63
N VAL A 39 9.11 -11.37 -5.81
CA VAL A 39 10.22 -11.20 -4.87
C VAL A 39 11.01 -9.94 -5.23
N SER A 40 10.82 -8.87 -4.47
CA SER A 40 11.61 -7.64 -4.65
C SER A 40 13.05 -7.83 -4.16
N SER A 41 13.20 -8.54 -3.04
CA SER A 41 14.47 -8.96 -2.45
C SER A 41 14.28 -10.21 -1.57
N PRO A 42 15.34 -10.88 -1.09
CA PRO A 42 15.19 -12.08 -0.25
C PRO A 42 14.34 -11.88 1.02
N GLU A 43 14.20 -10.65 1.51
CA GLU A 43 13.43 -10.29 2.70
C GLU A 43 12.18 -9.46 2.38
N ARG A 44 11.84 -9.27 1.10
CA ARG A 44 10.73 -8.40 0.66
C ARG A 44 9.91 -9.08 -0.44
N THR A 45 8.63 -9.30 -0.13
CA THR A 45 7.70 -9.97 -1.04
C THR A 45 6.50 -9.07 -1.31
N ILE A 46 6.11 -8.97 -2.58
CA ILE A 46 4.83 -8.42 -3.01
C ILE A 46 3.91 -9.59 -3.34
N MET A 47 2.68 -9.52 -2.85
CA MET A 47 1.57 -10.41 -3.15
C MET A 47 0.53 -9.59 -3.89
N MET A 48 0.25 -9.95 -5.14
CA MET A 48 -0.79 -9.32 -5.94
C MET A 48 -2.08 -10.14 -5.81
N MET A 49 -3.17 -9.46 -5.53
CA MET A 49 -4.51 -10.03 -5.41
C MET A 49 -5.34 -9.64 -6.64
N ASP A 50 -6.46 -10.34 -6.83
CA ASP A 50 -7.42 -9.97 -7.87
C ASP A 50 -8.00 -8.56 -7.61
N GLY A 51 -8.32 -7.83 -8.67
CA GLY A 51 -8.93 -6.49 -8.56
C GLY A 51 -10.30 -6.51 -7.87
N ASP A 52 -11.00 -7.65 -7.93
CA ASP A 52 -12.31 -7.90 -7.29
C ASP A 52 -12.20 -8.61 -5.92
N ALA A 53 -11.00 -8.67 -5.33
CA ALA A 53 -10.81 -9.29 -4.02
C ALA A 53 -11.65 -8.60 -2.92
N GLU A 54 -12.27 -9.41 -2.06
CA GLU A 54 -13.06 -8.95 -0.90
C GLU A 54 -12.22 -8.94 0.38
N ASP A 55 -12.27 -7.82 1.09
CA ASP A 55 -11.53 -7.55 2.33
C ASP A 55 -10.00 -7.81 2.25
N PRO A 56 -9.33 -7.32 1.19
CA PRO A 56 -7.89 -7.54 0.97
C PRO A 56 -7.01 -7.00 2.09
N GLY A 57 -7.39 -5.87 2.70
CA GLY A 57 -6.70 -5.29 3.85
C GLY A 57 -6.71 -6.24 5.05
N GLU A 58 -7.86 -6.86 5.35
CA GLU A 58 -7.96 -7.85 6.44
C GLU A 58 -7.13 -9.10 6.15
N ALA A 59 -7.08 -9.55 4.89
CA ALA A 59 -6.24 -10.67 4.51
C ALA A 59 -4.73 -10.35 4.71
N VAL A 60 -4.29 -9.15 4.33
CA VAL A 60 -2.91 -8.68 4.55
C VAL A 60 -2.60 -8.53 6.05
N GLU A 61 -3.54 -7.99 6.83
CA GLU A 61 -3.45 -7.89 8.29
C GLU A 61 -3.25 -9.28 8.92
N ALA A 62 -4.08 -10.26 8.56
CA ALA A 62 -4.01 -11.61 9.08
C ALA A 62 -2.70 -12.31 8.71
N ILE A 63 -2.18 -12.08 7.50
CA ILE A 63 -0.85 -12.57 7.10
C ILE A 63 0.22 -11.91 7.98
N SER A 64 0.22 -10.59 8.10
CA SER A 64 1.14 -9.84 8.97
C SER A 64 1.12 -10.37 10.41
N ALA A 65 -0.07 -10.68 10.96
CA ALA A 65 -0.23 -11.30 12.26
C ALA A 65 0.39 -12.70 12.32
N THR A 66 0.20 -13.51 11.28
CA THR A 66 0.68 -14.89 11.23
C THR A 66 2.21 -14.98 11.22
N ILE A 67 2.86 -14.12 10.42
CA ILE A 67 4.33 -14.12 10.27
C ILE A 67 5.05 -13.06 11.11
N GLN A 68 4.29 -12.29 11.90
CA GLN A 68 4.81 -11.28 12.84
C GLN A 68 5.75 -10.25 12.17
N CYS A 69 5.39 -9.79 10.97
CA CYS A 69 6.19 -8.83 10.20
C CYS A 69 5.42 -7.54 9.90
N PRO A 70 6.11 -6.41 9.64
CA PRO A 70 5.50 -5.25 9.02
C PRO A 70 4.99 -5.56 7.61
N ALA A 71 3.83 -5.01 7.26
CA ALA A 71 3.22 -5.19 5.94
C ALA A 71 2.42 -3.96 5.53
N PHE A 72 2.35 -3.70 4.23
CA PHE A 72 1.41 -2.75 3.64
C PHE A 72 0.33 -3.50 2.89
N TYR A 73 -0.91 -3.05 3.02
CA TYR A 73 -1.90 -3.21 1.98
C TYR A 73 -1.88 -1.94 1.12
N PHE A 74 -1.72 -2.07 -0.19
CA PHE A 74 -1.80 -0.98 -1.17
C PHE A 74 -2.98 -1.18 -2.09
N HIS A 75 -3.60 -0.06 -2.48
CA HIS A 75 -4.76 -0.06 -3.35
C HIS A 75 -4.76 1.12 -4.30
N ILE A 76 -5.07 0.87 -5.58
CA ILE A 76 -5.48 1.89 -6.57
C ILE A 76 -6.94 1.64 -6.92
N HIS A 77 -7.73 2.72 -6.98
CA HIS A 77 -9.15 2.66 -7.33
C HIS A 77 -9.47 3.58 -8.52
N ASP A 78 -9.98 2.99 -9.59
CA ASP A 78 -10.54 3.66 -10.79
C ASP A 78 -9.61 4.75 -11.38
N ASP A 79 -8.29 4.55 -11.29
CA ASP A 79 -7.25 5.51 -11.70
C ASP A 79 -7.25 6.86 -10.95
N ASP A 80 -8.15 7.06 -9.97
CA ASP A 80 -8.39 8.34 -9.31
C ASP A 80 -7.59 8.51 -8.01
N LEU A 81 -7.43 7.42 -7.24
CA LEU A 81 -6.73 7.46 -5.96
C LEU A 81 -5.81 6.28 -5.78
N TRP A 82 -4.82 6.49 -4.91
CA TRP A 82 -4.07 5.44 -4.26
C TRP A 82 -4.13 5.57 -2.73
N MET A 83 -4.03 4.45 -2.04
CA MET A 83 -4.06 4.40 -0.58
C MET A 83 -3.19 3.27 -0.03
N TYR A 84 -2.89 3.33 1.27
CA TYR A 84 -2.33 2.20 2.01
C TYR A 84 -2.92 2.03 3.40
N ILE A 85 -2.81 0.81 3.91
CA ILE A 85 -2.91 0.50 5.34
C ILE A 85 -1.61 -0.19 5.75
N PHE A 86 -0.97 0.32 6.81
CA PHE A 86 0.31 -0.20 7.31
C PHE A 86 0.11 -0.97 8.62
N TYR A 87 0.46 -2.25 8.57
CA TYR A 87 0.32 -3.18 9.67
C TYR A 87 1.67 -3.52 10.30
N ARG A 88 1.65 -3.71 11.62
CA ARG A 88 2.76 -4.31 12.37
C ARG A 88 2.24 -5.51 13.15
N SER A 89 2.63 -6.71 12.73
CA SER A 89 2.19 -7.96 13.35
C SER A 89 0.66 -8.04 13.49
N GLY A 90 -0.08 -7.61 12.46
CA GLY A 90 -1.54 -7.61 12.45
C GLY A 90 -2.20 -6.44 13.18
N VAL A 91 -1.48 -5.36 13.46
CA VAL A 91 -2.08 -4.14 14.05
C VAL A 91 -1.93 -3.00 13.06
N GLU A 92 -3.03 -2.36 12.67
CA GLU A 92 -3.01 -1.10 11.91
C GLU A 92 -2.26 -0.04 12.72
N THR A 93 -1.17 0.47 12.16
CA THR A 93 -0.32 1.48 12.81
C THR A 93 -0.27 2.80 12.07
N ASP A 94 -0.61 2.79 10.78
CA ASP A 94 -0.75 4.00 9.97
C ASP A 94 -1.63 3.69 8.76
N CYS A 95 -2.26 4.70 8.19
CA CYS A 95 -2.98 4.59 6.92
C CYS A 95 -2.99 5.93 6.19
N PHE A 96 -3.09 5.86 4.87
CA PHE A 96 -3.11 7.01 3.99
C PHE A 96 -4.10 6.79 2.86
N ASN A 97 -4.83 7.83 2.49
CA ASN A 97 -5.61 7.87 1.26
C ASN A 97 -5.38 9.24 0.62
N SER A 98 -4.92 9.24 -0.62
CA SER A 98 -4.69 10.46 -1.40
C SER A 98 -5.96 11.28 -1.62
N LEU A 99 -7.14 10.64 -1.65
CA LEU A 99 -8.42 11.32 -1.81
C LEU A 99 -9.47 10.76 -0.83
N PRO A 100 -9.43 11.16 0.46
CA PRO A 100 -10.32 10.61 1.49
C PRO A 100 -11.82 10.78 1.19
N GLU A 101 -12.19 11.82 0.43
CA GLU A 101 -13.59 12.12 0.09
C GLU A 101 -14.13 11.35 -1.13
N TYR A 102 -13.32 10.46 -1.72
CA TYR A 102 -13.69 9.76 -2.95
C TYR A 102 -15.04 9.02 -2.85
N TRP A 103 -15.28 8.32 -1.73
CA TRP A 103 -16.52 7.59 -1.50
C TRP A 103 -17.64 8.42 -0.86
N GLY A 104 -17.41 9.72 -0.64
CA GLY A 104 -18.34 10.64 -0.01
C GLY A 104 -17.66 11.58 0.98
N GLU A 105 -18.42 12.54 1.50
CA GLU A 105 -17.93 13.49 2.50
C GLU A 105 -17.43 12.76 3.75
N VAL A 106 -16.22 13.11 4.20
CA VAL A 106 -15.63 12.58 5.44
C VAL A 106 -15.53 13.66 6.50
N SER A 107 -15.57 13.25 7.77
CA SER A 107 -15.30 14.18 8.87
C SER A 107 -13.84 14.64 8.89
N GLU A 108 -13.53 15.78 9.52
CA GLU A 108 -12.14 16.21 9.75
C GLU A 108 -11.32 15.14 10.50
N GLN A 109 -11.95 14.40 11.42
CA GLN A 109 -11.30 13.33 12.17
C GLN A 109 -10.89 12.18 11.24
N GLU A 110 -11.76 11.81 10.30
CA GLU A 110 -11.50 10.75 9.33
C GLU A 110 -10.47 11.19 8.28
N ARG A 111 -10.57 12.42 7.76
CA ARG A 111 -9.52 13.02 6.92
C ARG A 111 -8.17 13.02 7.63
N HIS A 112 -8.15 13.39 8.91
CA HIS A 112 -6.94 13.36 9.71
C HIS A 112 -6.39 11.94 9.92
N LYS A 113 -7.26 10.91 10.01
CA LYS A 113 -6.84 9.50 10.07
C LYS A 113 -6.10 9.10 8.78
N TRP A 114 -6.62 9.49 7.63
CA TRP A 114 -6.11 9.14 6.30
C TRP A 114 -4.92 9.98 5.80
N ARG A 115 -4.32 10.84 6.65
CA ARG A 115 -3.23 11.72 6.23
C ARG A 115 -1.86 11.02 6.09
N GLY A 116 -1.75 9.78 6.59
CA GLY A 116 -0.46 9.09 6.70
C GLY A 116 0.50 9.69 7.74
N ASN A 117 1.47 8.90 8.16
CA ASN A 117 2.50 9.31 9.10
C ASN A 117 3.83 8.66 8.77
N ALA A 118 4.67 9.39 8.03
CA ALA A 118 6.01 8.94 7.65
C ALA A 118 6.84 8.46 8.85
N LYS A 119 6.69 9.06 10.04
CA LYS A 119 7.40 8.64 11.26
C LYS A 119 7.00 7.24 11.70
N ALA A 120 5.71 6.91 11.62
CA ALA A 120 5.18 5.61 11.98
C ALA A 120 5.77 4.53 11.08
N ILE A 121 5.83 4.78 9.77
CA ILE A 121 6.48 3.89 8.79
C ILE A 121 7.97 3.73 9.11
N CYS A 122 8.72 4.82 9.22
CA CYS A 122 10.18 4.77 9.41
C CYS A 122 10.58 4.08 10.73
N SER A 123 9.71 4.11 11.75
CA SER A 123 9.95 3.41 13.02
C SER A 123 9.95 1.88 12.90
N ALA A 124 9.37 1.34 11.82
CA ALA A 124 9.16 -0.09 11.64
C ALA A 124 9.67 -0.63 10.29
N TRP A 125 10.03 0.25 9.36
CA TRP A 125 10.49 -0.12 8.02
C TRP A 125 11.99 0.20 7.84
N PRO A 126 12.86 -0.81 7.71
CA PRO A 126 14.29 -0.59 7.63
C PRO A 126 14.68 0.08 6.31
N GLY A 127 15.61 1.03 6.40
CA GLY A 127 16.20 1.69 5.24
C GLY A 127 15.47 2.94 4.72
N VAL A 128 14.37 3.33 5.37
CA VAL A 128 13.54 4.48 4.95
C VAL A 128 13.63 5.61 5.97
N GLN A 129 13.80 6.85 5.50
CA GLN A 129 13.75 8.05 6.35
C GLN A 129 12.51 8.88 6.01
N GLU A 130 12.05 9.67 6.98
CA GLU A 130 10.82 10.46 6.83
C GLU A 130 10.87 11.37 5.59
N LYS A 131 12.01 12.06 5.41
CA LYS A 131 12.28 12.95 4.27
C LYS A 131 12.22 12.27 2.90
N ASP A 132 12.27 10.94 2.86
CA ASP A 132 12.26 10.17 1.62
C ASP A 132 10.82 9.86 1.18
N ILE A 133 9.84 9.95 2.09
CA ILE A 133 8.45 9.55 1.83
C ILE A 133 7.38 10.59 2.23
N GLU A 134 7.71 11.57 3.07
CA GLU A 134 6.72 12.53 3.60
C GLU A 134 5.97 13.32 2.52
N ARG A 135 6.60 13.57 1.38
CA ARG A 135 6.00 14.33 0.27
C ARG A 135 5.00 13.55 -0.58
N TYR A 136 4.89 12.23 -0.40
CA TYR A 136 3.81 11.44 -1.00
C TYR A 136 2.52 11.53 -0.19
N LEU A 137 2.61 11.88 1.10
CA LEU A 137 1.48 11.84 2.04
C LEU A 137 0.71 13.17 1.99
N VAL A 138 0.12 13.46 0.83
CA VAL A 138 -0.60 14.71 0.54
C VAL A 138 -2.05 14.40 0.22
N ASP A 139 -2.96 15.23 0.72
CA ASP A 139 -4.39 15.17 0.42
C ASP A 139 -4.65 15.87 -0.92
N HIS A 140 -5.01 15.10 -1.95
CA HIS A 140 -5.26 15.59 -3.31
C HIS A 140 -6.56 16.40 -3.41
N GLY A 141 -7.44 16.30 -2.41
CA GLY A 141 -8.66 17.10 -2.32
C GLY A 141 -8.45 18.46 -1.66
N ALA A 142 -7.23 18.80 -1.22
CA ALA A 142 -6.95 20.10 -0.61
C ALA A 142 -7.02 21.24 -1.64
N GLU A 143 -7.52 22.41 -1.22
CA GLU A 143 -7.71 23.57 -2.11
C GLU A 143 -6.41 24.06 -2.78
N ASP A 144 -5.26 23.84 -2.13
CA ASP A 144 -3.93 24.26 -2.58
C ASP A 144 -3.12 23.15 -3.25
N PHE A 145 -3.73 21.99 -3.51
CA PHE A 145 -3.09 20.91 -4.24
C PHE A 145 -2.96 21.25 -5.73
N ASP A 146 -1.72 21.41 -6.22
CA ASP A 146 -1.45 21.68 -7.64
C ASP A 146 -1.45 20.40 -8.49
N GLY A 147 -1.15 19.24 -7.89
CA GLY A 147 -1.09 17.93 -8.51
C GLY A 147 0.04 17.72 -9.52
N GLU A 148 0.34 18.73 -10.33
CA GLU A 148 1.28 18.69 -11.47
C GLU A 148 2.75 18.54 -11.05
N SER A 149 3.05 18.73 -9.76
CA SER A 149 4.40 18.55 -9.22
C SER A 149 4.65 17.11 -8.78
N LYS A 150 5.85 16.58 -9.08
CA LYS A 150 6.34 15.33 -8.49
C LYS A 150 6.66 15.52 -7.00
N ALA A 151 6.42 14.48 -6.19
CA ALA A 151 6.83 14.47 -4.78
C ALA A 151 8.35 14.68 -4.64
N TYR A 152 9.13 13.98 -5.47
CA TYR A 152 10.58 14.16 -5.59
C TYR A 152 11.03 14.20 -7.06
N ALA A 153 12.15 14.88 -7.31
CA ALA A 153 12.67 15.08 -8.67
C ALA A 153 13.10 13.79 -9.38
N SER A 154 13.36 12.71 -8.64
CA SER A 154 13.72 11.40 -9.16
C SER A 154 12.54 10.55 -9.61
N ASP A 155 11.33 10.97 -9.25
CA ASP A 155 10.13 10.15 -9.38
C ASP A 155 9.66 10.10 -10.83
N GLU A 156 8.87 9.09 -11.16
CA GLU A 156 8.31 8.91 -12.50
C GLU A 156 6.99 9.67 -12.65
N PHE A 157 6.11 9.58 -11.66
CA PHE A 157 4.73 10.06 -11.69
C PHE A 157 4.55 11.40 -10.97
N GLU A 158 3.58 12.18 -11.44
CA GLU A 158 3.15 13.43 -10.80
C GLU A 158 2.25 13.12 -9.59
N ALA A 159 2.02 14.09 -8.71
CA ALA A 159 1.26 13.83 -7.49
C ALA A 159 -0.19 13.45 -7.75
N TRP A 160 -0.84 14.00 -8.77
CA TRP A 160 -2.22 13.64 -9.09
C TRP A 160 -2.40 12.23 -9.67
N ASP A 161 -1.32 11.58 -10.12
CA ASP A 161 -1.38 10.28 -10.77
C ASP A 161 -1.42 9.15 -9.73
N CYS A 162 -2.40 8.24 -9.83
CA CYS A 162 -2.52 7.10 -8.93
C CYS A 162 -1.29 6.17 -8.94
N TRP A 163 -0.52 6.17 -10.03
CA TRP A 163 0.75 5.43 -10.13
C TRP A 163 1.89 6.04 -9.32
N GLN A 164 1.69 7.20 -8.68
CA GLN A 164 2.59 7.70 -7.62
C GLN A 164 2.81 6.65 -6.51
N LEU A 165 1.86 5.72 -6.32
CA LEU A 165 2.04 4.54 -5.47
C LEU A 165 3.32 3.76 -5.80
N VAL A 166 3.69 3.61 -7.07
CA VAL A 166 4.89 2.86 -7.48
C VAL A 166 6.17 3.61 -7.08
N ASP A 167 6.20 4.95 -7.20
CA ASP A 167 7.30 5.77 -6.70
C ASP A 167 7.45 5.65 -5.17
N PHE A 168 6.32 5.66 -4.45
CA PHE A 168 6.29 5.43 -2.99
C PHE A 168 6.83 4.04 -2.64
N MET A 169 6.35 2.99 -3.32
CA MET A 169 6.83 1.60 -3.16
C MET A 169 8.33 1.49 -3.43
N ALA A 170 8.85 2.21 -4.43
CA ALA A 170 10.28 2.22 -4.73
C ALA A 170 11.12 2.79 -3.57
N LYS A 171 10.64 3.82 -2.87
CA LYS A 171 11.32 4.29 -1.63
C LYS A 171 11.29 3.26 -0.51
N LEU A 172 10.28 2.40 -0.48
CA LEU A 172 10.18 1.27 0.45
C LEU A 172 11.03 0.06 0.04
N ASP A 173 11.84 0.18 -1.03
CA ASP A 173 12.66 -0.89 -1.63
C ASP A 173 11.82 -2.06 -2.18
N PHE A 174 10.62 -1.74 -2.65
CA PHE A 174 9.79 -2.62 -3.46
C PHE A 174 9.96 -2.30 -4.94
N LYS A 175 10.25 -3.33 -5.73
CA LYS A 175 10.25 -3.27 -7.19
C LYS A 175 8.89 -3.72 -7.68
N TYR A 176 8.14 -2.80 -8.26
CA TYR A 176 6.91 -3.16 -8.94
C TYR A 176 7.27 -3.97 -10.21
N PRO A 177 6.52 -5.02 -10.59
CA PRO A 177 6.84 -5.81 -11.76
C PRO A 177 6.70 -4.99 -13.06
N ASP A 178 7.76 -4.95 -13.88
CA ASP A 178 7.80 -4.23 -15.17
C ASP A 178 6.72 -4.68 -16.18
N SER A 179 6.03 -5.79 -15.94
CA SER A 179 5.11 -6.44 -16.88
C SER A 179 3.64 -6.01 -16.77
N LEU A 180 3.35 -4.93 -16.05
CA LEU A 180 1.98 -4.44 -15.80
C LEU A 180 1.74 -2.99 -16.27
N GLY A 181 2.68 -2.42 -17.05
CA GLY A 181 2.55 -1.13 -17.73
C GLY A 181 2.22 -1.24 -19.21
#